data_AF-A0A1H1BP62-F1
#
_entry.id   AF-A0A1H1BP62-F1
#
_cell.length_a   1.000
_cell.length_b   1.000
_cell.length_c   1.000
_cell.angle_alpha   90.00
_cell.angle_beta   90.00
_cell.angle_gamma   90.00
#
_symmetry.space_group_name_H-M   'P 1'
#
loop_
_entity.id
_entity.type
_entity.pdbx_description
1 polymer ?
#
loop_
_entity_poly.entity_id
_entity_poly.type
_entity_poly.pdbx_seq_one_letter_code
_entity_poly.pdbx_strand_id
1 'polypeptide(L)'
;MLAPQWIGLALLGLGYLFALLKGNLGLLALPTLIALLCAGLLVRRASLWQKLVGHALFVLLAFALALHMLPGFSGAKVIDKVRFSSEALPFSMYLNLDKPLIGFWLLLACPWVLALKNKRPLASLAWTLPLVIAVCLGGAWLLAMIAWAPKWPEQAWIWAMNNLLLVCLTEELLFRGYIQGGLQRLLKNQNLALLLAASLFGLAHLGGGWQWVLLAGLAGVGYGLAYRHGGIFAAVLCHFGLNLAHFAGFSYPMLAPL
;
A
#
# COMPACT_ATOMS: atom_id res chain seq x y z
N MET A 1 -7.64 22.28 -3.46
CA MET A 1 -8.09 22.12 -2.05
C MET A 1 -6.94 21.54 -1.25
N LEU A 2 -6.43 22.28 -0.25
CA LEU A 2 -5.25 21.94 0.56
C LEU A 2 -5.59 21.29 1.92
N ALA A 3 -6.83 21.36 2.39
CA ALA A 3 -7.24 20.92 3.72
C ALA A 3 -7.01 19.40 4.03
N PRO A 4 -7.29 18.46 3.11
CA PRO A 4 -7.08 17.03 3.39
C PRO A 4 -5.60 16.66 3.57
N GLN A 5 -4.72 17.39 2.87
CA GLN A 5 -3.28 17.15 2.87
C GLN A 5 -2.67 17.52 4.21
N TRP A 6 -3.07 18.64 4.81
CA TRP A 6 -2.59 19.07 6.14
C TRP A 6 -3.02 18.14 7.26
N ILE A 7 -4.24 17.60 7.21
CA ILE A 7 -4.70 16.59 8.17
C ILE A 7 -3.84 15.34 8.06
N GLY A 8 -3.59 14.85 6.84
CA GLY A 8 -2.72 13.70 6.61
C GLY A 8 -1.29 13.92 7.14
N LEU A 9 -0.70 15.08 6.83
CA LEU A 9 0.63 15.44 7.33
C LEU A 9 0.68 15.56 8.85
N ALA A 10 -0.35 16.11 9.49
CA ALA A 10 -0.42 16.24 10.95
C ALA A 10 -0.54 14.87 11.63
N LEU A 11 -1.44 14.00 11.16
CA LEU A 11 -1.61 12.65 11.70
C LEU A 11 -0.35 11.81 11.54
N LEU A 12 0.28 11.86 10.36
CA LEU A 12 1.54 11.18 10.15
C LEU A 12 2.64 11.77 11.04
N GLY A 13 2.72 13.10 11.19
CA GLY A 13 3.71 13.77 12.03
C GLY A 13 3.59 13.38 13.51
N LEU A 14 2.36 13.30 14.02
CA LEU A 14 2.08 12.76 15.36
C LEU A 14 2.54 11.30 15.49
N GLY A 15 2.37 10.49 14.46
CA GLY A 15 2.86 9.11 14.41
C GLY A 15 4.38 9.00 14.57
N TYR A 16 5.17 9.80 13.85
CA TYR A 16 6.63 9.79 13.99
C TYR A 16 7.10 10.41 15.30
N LEU A 17 6.40 11.43 15.81
CA LEU A 17 6.69 11.95 17.15
C LEU A 17 6.53 10.85 18.19
N PHE A 18 5.41 10.10 18.14
CA PHE A 18 5.20 8.96 19.03
C PHE A 18 6.27 7.88 18.85
N ALA A 19 6.67 7.57 17.62
CA ALA A 19 7.72 6.61 17.32
C ALA A 19 9.07 7.01 17.92
N LEU A 20 9.43 8.28 17.79
CA LEU A 20 10.64 8.84 18.37
C LEU A 20 10.60 8.74 19.90
N LEU A 21 9.49 9.14 20.51
CA LEU A 21 9.29 9.05 21.97
C LEU A 21 9.33 7.61 22.50
N LYS A 22 8.95 6.62 21.70
CA LYS A 22 8.97 5.19 22.05
C LYS A 22 10.28 4.47 21.64
N GLY A 23 11.23 5.17 21.02
CA GLY A 23 12.48 4.58 20.55
C GLY A 23 12.32 3.69 19.31
N ASN A 24 11.16 3.72 18.66
CA ASN A 24 10.86 3.01 17.42
C ASN A 24 11.46 3.70 16.18
N LEU A 25 11.92 4.95 16.31
CA LEU A 25 12.65 5.70 15.29
C LEU A 25 14.00 6.15 15.86
N GLY A 26 15.10 5.60 15.33
CA GLY A 26 16.47 5.86 15.80
C GLY A 26 17.27 6.80 14.89
N LEU A 27 18.45 7.22 15.37
CA LEU A 27 19.37 8.10 14.63
C LEU A 27 19.80 7.52 13.26
N LEU A 28 19.82 6.19 13.14
CA LEU A 28 20.13 5.52 11.87
C LEU A 28 19.10 5.79 10.76
N ALA A 29 17.92 6.35 11.08
CA ALA A 29 16.94 6.76 10.08
C ALA A 29 17.29 8.12 9.43
N LEU A 30 18.20 8.91 10.02
CA LEU A 30 18.55 10.25 9.51
C LEU A 30 19.02 10.25 8.05
N PRO A 31 19.91 9.34 7.59
CA PRO A 31 20.33 9.30 6.19
C PRO A 31 19.13 9.11 5.24
N THR A 32 18.18 8.25 5.61
CA THR A 32 16.94 8.03 4.86
C THR A 32 16.09 9.30 4.79
N LEU A 33 15.89 9.99 5.91
CA LEU A 33 15.12 11.23 5.96
C LEU A 33 15.78 12.35 5.14
N ILE A 34 17.11 12.47 5.21
CA ILE A 34 17.89 13.41 4.41
C ILE A 34 17.79 13.07 2.92
N ALA A 35 17.91 11.79 2.56
CA ALA A 35 17.80 11.36 1.16
C ALA A 35 16.40 11.63 0.59
N LEU A 36 15.34 11.41 1.37
CA LEU A 36 13.96 11.77 1.01
C LEU A 36 13.80 13.28 0.82
N LEU A 37 14.36 14.10 1.72
CA LEU A 37 14.36 15.55 1.59
C LEU A 37 15.07 15.99 0.29
N CYS A 38 16.28 15.47 0.04
CA CYS A 38 17.05 15.74 -1.17
C CYS A 38 16.26 15.35 -2.43
N ALA A 39 15.64 14.17 -2.45
CA ALA A 39 14.77 13.74 -3.53
C ALA A 39 13.62 14.73 -3.76
N GLY A 40 12.97 15.18 -2.69
CA GLY A 40 11.88 16.16 -2.77
C GLY A 40 12.33 17.52 -3.30
N LEU A 41 13.51 18.00 -2.88
CA LEU A 41 14.10 19.25 -3.38
C LEU A 41 14.45 19.16 -4.87
N LEU A 42 15.02 18.03 -5.30
CA LEU A 42 15.40 17.78 -6.69
C LEU A 42 14.18 17.76 -7.64
N VAL A 43 13.08 17.11 -7.23
CA VAL A 43 11.83 17.05 -8.03
C VAL A 43 11.19 18.43 -8.25
N ARG A 44 11.46 19.40 -7.37
CA ARG A 44 10.95 20.78 -7.49
C ARG A 44 11.82 21.69 -8.35
N ARG A 45 13.02 21.26 -8.74
CA ARG A 45 13.92 22.08 -9.59
C ARG A 45 13.35 22.22 -11.00
N ALA A 46 13.71 23.28 -11.72
CA ALA A 46 13.26 23.48 -13.10
C ALA A 46 13.91 22.48 -14.09
N SER A 47 15.18 22.12 -13.85
CA SER A 47 15.98 21.25 -14.72
C SER A 47 15.43 19.82 -14.80
N LEU A 48 15.26 19.32 -16.02
CA LEU A 48 14.69 17.99 -16.26
C LEU A 48 15.55 16.86 -15.64
N TRP A 49 16.88 16.90 -15.81
CA TRP A 49 17.75 15.85 -15.28
C TRP A 49 17.67 15.78 -13.75
N GLN A 50 17.61 16.94 -13.08
CA GLN A 50 17.48 17.01 -11.62
C GLN A 50 16.15 16.42 -11.15
N LYS A 51 15.05 16.72 -11.87
CA LYS A 51 13.75 16.09 -11.58
C LYS A 51 13.81 14.58 -11.73
N LEU A 52 14.42 14.09 -12.81
CA LEU A 52 14.55 12.66 -13.07
C LEU A 52 15.35 11.97 -11.97
N VAL A 53 16.46 12.56 -11.53
CA VAL A 53 17.25 12.01 -10.43
C VAL A 53 16.51 12.07 -9.10
N GLY A 54 15.77 13.14 -8.82
CA GLY A 54 14.91 13.20 -7.64
C GLY A 54 13.85 12.10 -7.61
N HIS A 55 13.18 11.85 -8.75
CA HIS A 55 12.21 10.76 -8.87
C HIS A 55 12.86 9.37 -8.78
N ALA A 56 14.03 9.18 -9.41
CA ALA A 56 14.76 7.91 -9.35
C ALA A 56 15.21 7.60 -7.92
N LEU A 57 15.77 8.59 -7.21
CA LEU A 57 16.15 8.46 -5.80
C LEU A 57 14.93 8.13 -4.93
N PHE A 58 13.81 8.83 -5.13
CA PHE A 58 12.59 8.52 -4.39
C PHE A 58 12.08 7.10 -4.65
N VAL A 59 12.08 6.64 -5.91
CA VAL A 59 11.63 5.27 -6.24
C VAL A 59 12.49 4.23 -5.54
N LEU A 60 13.81 4.38 -5.55
CA LEU A 60 14.73 3.49 -4.84
C LEU A 60 14.46 3.48 -3.33
N LEU A 61 14.31 4.66 -2.72
CA LEU A 61 13.99 4.79 -1.30
C LEU A 61 12.62 4.19 -0.95
N ALA A 62 11.61 4.40 -1.81
CA ALA A 62 10.26 3.87 -1.60
C ALA A 62 10.25 2.34 -1.61
N PHE A 63 10.98 1.70 -2.52
CA PHE A 63 11.13 0.24 -2.50
C PHE A 63 11.90 -0.24 -1.27
N ALA A 64 13.01 0.42 -0.91
CA ALA A 64 13.79 0.05 0.27
C ALA A 64 13.00 0.19 1.58
N LEU A 65 12.18 1.24 1.71
CA LEU A 65 11.24 1.44 2.83
C LEU A 65 10.13 0.39 2.83
N ALA A 66 9.55 0.09 1.66
CA ALA A 66 8.49 -0.91 1.53
C ALA A 66 8.96 -2.32 1.90
N LEU A 67 10.23 -2.62 1.65
CA LEU A 67 10.89 -3.89 1.96
C LEU A 67 11.57 -3.90 3.34
N HIS A 68 11.44 -2.83 4.15
CA HIS A 68 12.08 -2.72 5.47
C HIS A 68 13.61 -2.91 5.45
N MET A 69 14.27 -2.49 4.36
CA MET A 69 15.71 -2.64 4.17
C MET A 69 16.54 -1.52 4.82
N LEU A 70 15.90 -0.39 5.16
CA LEU A 70 16.60 0.78 5.68
C LEU A 70 16.69 0.74 7.21
N PRO A 71 17.84 1.10 7.79
CA PRO A 71 18.03 1.03 9.24
C PRO A 71 17.34 2.19 9.97
N GLY A 72 17.19 2.03 11.28
CA GLY A 72 16.68 3.07 12.17
C GLY A 72 15.17 3.10 12.33
N PHE A 73 14.45 2.16 11.71
CA PHE A 73 13.03 1.94 11.92
C PHE A 73 12.82 0.61 12.65
N SER A 74 12.14 0.67 13.79
CA SER A 74 11.79 -0.50 14.59
C SER A 74 10.28 -0.53 14.74
N GLY A 75 9.61 -1.46 14.06
CA GLY A 75 8.16 -1.62 14.17
C GLY A 75 7.71 -2.07 15.55
N ALA A 76 6.65 -1.47 16.09
CA ALA A 76 6.02 -1.97 17.31
C ALA A 76 5.22 -3.23 16.99
N LYS A 77 5.62 -4.39 17.54
CA LYS A 77 4.89 -5.64 17.38
C LYS A 77 3.60 -5.60 18.19
N VAL A 78 2.45 -5.75 17.54
CA VAL A 78 1.11 -5.66 18.17
C VAL A 78 0.27 -6.93 18.03
N ILE A 79 0.64 -7.83 17.12
CA ILE A 79 0.12 -9.20 17.04
C ILE A 79 1.34 -10.11 16.94
N ASP A 80 1.46 -11.09 17.84
CA ASP A 80 2.61 -12.00 17.87
C ASP A 80 2.18 -13.45 17.70
N LYS A 81 2.45 -14.01 16.51
CA LYS A 81 2.26 -15.43 16.17
C LYS A 81 0.86 -15.97 16.49
N VAL A 82 -0.17 -15.14 16.37
CA VAL A 82 -1.55 -15.55 16.61
C VAL A 82 -2.02 -16.43 15.45
N ARG A 83 -2.60 -17.60 15.77
CA ARG A 83 -3.28 -18.44 14.78
C ARG A 83 -4.75 -18.05 14.73
N PHE A 84 -5.18 -17.45 13.63
CA PHE A 84 -6.57 -17.03 13.44
C PHE A 84 -7.47 -18.14 12.89
N SER A 85 -6.91 -19.24 12.38
CA SER A 85 -7.65 -20.39 11.86
C SER A 85 -6.83 -21.65 12.12
N SER A 86 -7.48 -22.80 12.34
CA SER A 86 -6.81 -24.04 12.78
C SER A 86 -5.67 -24.47 11.84
N GLU A 87 -5.95 -24.46 10.53
CA GLU A 87 -5.03 -24.90 9.48
C GLU A 87 -4.16 -23.77 8.90
N ALA A 88 -4.25 -22.56 9.46
CA ALA A 88 -3.50 -21.42 8.95
C ALA A 88 -2.14 -21.25 9.64
N LEU A 89 -1.20 -20.65 8.91
CA LEU A 89 0.07 -20.21 9.49
C LEU A 89 -0.16 -19.15 10.58
N PRO A 90 0.69 -19.09 11.62
CA PRO A 90 0.62 -18.02 12.61
C PRO A 90 0.91 -16.66 11.96
N PHE A 91 0.16 -15.64 12.36
CA PHE A 91 0.32 -14.28 11.88
C PHE A 91 0.95 -13.38 12.95
N SER A 92 1.92 -12.57 12.52
CA SER A 92 2.45 -11.46 13.31
C SER A 92 2.25 -10.15 12.57
N MET A 93 2.00 -9.07 13.31
CA MET A 93 1.80 -7.73 12.79
C MET A 93 2.60 -6.71 13.56
N TYR A 94 3.21 -5.79 12.82
CA TYR A 94 3.95 -4.67 13.35
C TYR A 94 3.35 -3.36 12.85
N LEU A 95 3.33 -2.34 13.70
CA LEU A 95 3.05 -0.97 13.30
C LEU A 95 4.35 -0.37 12.73
N ASN A 96 4.63 -0.68 11.47
CA ASN A 96 5.84 -0.21 10.79
C ASN A 96 5.63 1.21 10.26
N LEU A 97 6.50 2.12 10.66
CA LEU A 97 6.46 3.52 10.23
C LEU A 97 7.44 3.83 9.09
N ASP A 98 8.10 2.84 8.51
CA ASP A 98 8.91 3.00 7.30
C ASP A 98 8.02 3.36 6.09
N LYS A 99 6.98 2.53 5.87
CA LYS A 99 6.10 2.63 4.70
C LYS A 99 5.39 3.99 4.62
N PRO A 100 4.81 4.53 5.71
CA PRO A 100 4.13 5.82 5.66
C PRO A 100 5.04 7.00 5.23
N LEU A 101 6.38 6.90 5.28
CA LEU A 101 7.28 7.94 4.75
C LEU A 101 7.09 8.13 3.23
N ILE A 102 6.74 7.06 2.53
CA ILE A 102 6.40 7.08 1.10
C ILE A 102 5.19 8.00 0.89
N GLY A 103 4.14 7.80 1.69
CA GLY A 103 2.95 8.65 1.69
C GLY A 103 3.29 10.11 2.00
N PHE A 104 4.06 10.35 3.06
CA PHE A 104 4.54 11.69 3.43
C PHE A 104 5.22 12.41 2.26
N TRP A 105 6.17 11.73 1.63
CA TRP A 105 6.93 12.29 0.52
C TRP A 105 6.01 12.58 -0.67
N LEU A 106 5.10 11.66 -1.01
CA LEU A 106 4.16 11.84 -2.12
C LEU A 106 3.22 13.03 -1.88
N LEU A 107 2.72 13.19 -0.66
CA LEU A 107 1.90 14.35 -0.30
C LEU A 107 2.69 15.65 -0.49
N LEU A 108 3.94 15.72 -0.04
CA LEU A 108 4.74 16.96 -0.10
C LEU A 108 5.29 17.27 -1.50
N ALA A 109 5.82 16.28 -2.19
CA ALA A 109 6.53 16.45 -3.46
C ALA A 109 5.61 16.29 -4.68
N CYS A 110 4.55 15.50 -4.56
CA CYS A 110 3.65 15.13 -5.65
C CYS A 110 2.16 15.32 -5.27
N PRO A 111 1.72 16.53 -4.86
CA PRO A 111 0.35 16.75 -4.38
C PRO A 111 -0.72 16.41 -5.42
N TRP A 112 -0.35 16.37 -6.70
CA TRP A 112 -1.21 15.91 -7.80
C TRP A 112 -1.71 14.46 -7.64
N VAL A 113 -1.06 13.64 -6.80
CA VAL A 113 -1.50 12.27 -6.47
C VAL A 113 -2.89 12.28 -5.82
N LEU A 114 -3.21 13.34 -5.05
CA LEU A 114 -4.52 13.54 -4.42
C LEU A 114 -5.52 14.29 -5.30
N ALA A 115 -5.20 14.56 -6.57
CA ALA A 115 -6.10 15.35 -7.42
C ALA A 115 -7.43 14.61 -7.64
N LEU A 116 -8.45 15.04 -6.90
CA LEU A 116 -9.83 14.60 -7.04
C LEU A 116 -10.41 15.27 -8.28
N LYS A 117 -10.44 14.54 -9.41
CA LYS A 117 -11.29 14.88 -10.55
C LYS A 117 -12.73 14.46 -10.26
N ASN A 118 -13.71 14.84 -11.09
CA ASN A 118 -15.12 14.38 -11.03
C ASN A 118 -15.22 12.85 -11.14
N LYS A 119 -14.93 12.16 -10.04
CA LYS A 119 -14.92 10.70 -9.91
C LYS A 119 -16.10 10.29 -9.06
N ARG A 120 -16.59 9.07 -9.28
CA ARG A 120 -17.73 8.49 -8.55
C ARG A 120 -17.22 7.29 -7.75
N PRO A 121 -16.60 7.49 -6.56
CA PRO A 121 -15.92 6.43 -5.84
C PRO A 121 -16.85 5.27 -5.50
N LEU A 122 -18.06 5.55 -5.03
CA LEU A 122 -19.05 4.52 -4.68
C LEU A 122 -19.52 3.72 -5.90
N ALA A 123 -19.81 4.40 -7.01
CA ALA A 123 -20.20 3.73 -8.26
C ALA A 123 -19.06 2.86 -8.81
N SER A 124 -17.81 3.30 -8.67
CA SER A 124 -16.64 2.49 -9.04
C SER A 124 -16.53 1.25 -8.15
N LEU A 125 -16.63 1.43 -6.83
CA LEU A 125 -16.52 0.35 -5.85
C LEU A 125 -17.59 -0.72 -6.03
N ALA A 126 -18.82 -0.31 -6.38
CA ALA A 126 -19.97 -1.19 -6.52
C ALA A 126 -19.74 -2.36 -7.49
N TRP A 127 -18.87 -2.17 -8.50
CA TRP A 127 -18.51 -3.24 -9.43
C TRP A 127 -17.07 -3.75 -9.26
N THR A 128 -16.10 -2.89 -8.88
CA THR A 128 -14.71 -3.35 -8.74
C THR A 128 -14.51 -4.28 -7.56
N LEU A 129 -15.10 -3.97 -6.40
CA LEU A 129 -14.92 -4.77 -5.19
C LEU A 129 -15.45 -6.20 -5.32
N PRO A 130 -16.72 -6.44 -5.72
CA PRO A 130 -17.21 -7.81 -5.86
C PRO A 130 -16.43 -8.61 -6.92
N LEU A 131 -16.02 -7.97 -8.03
CA LEU A 131 -15.19 -8.60 -9.05
C LEU A 131 -13.83 -9.03 -8.48
N VAL A 132 -13.15 -8.13 -7.76
CA VAL A 132 -11.83 -8.41 -7.16
C VAL A 132 -11.92 -9.51 -6.10
N ILE A 133 -12.96 -9.49 -5.26
CA ILE A 133 -13.21 -10.54 -4.28
C ILE A 133 -13.40 -11.89 -4.98
N ALA A 134 -14.28 -11.95 -5.99
CA ALA A 134 -14.57 -13.18 -6.71
C ALA A 134 -13.32 -13.75 -7.39
N VAL A 135 -12.55 -12.91 -8.09
CA VAL A 135 -11.34 -13.34 -8.82
C VAL A 135 -10.22 -13.74 -7.84
N CYS A 136 -9.93 -12.91 -6.84
CA CYS A 136 -8.75 -13.11 -6.00
C CYS A 136 -8.99 -14.15 -4.91
N LEU A 137 -10.11 -14.08 -4.18
CA LEU A 137 -10.40 -15.08 -3.14
C LEU A 137 -10.86 -16.41 -3.75
N GLY A 138 -11.61 -16.36 -4.87
CA GLY A 138 -11.92 -17.56 -5.65
C GLY A 138 -10.67 -18.23 -6.21
N GLY A 139 -9.76 -17.45 -6.80
CA GLY A 139 -8.47 -17.95 -7.28
C GLY A 139 -7.59 -18.52 -6.17
N ALA A 140 -7.48 -17.83 -5.03
CA ALA A 140 -6.74 -18.32 -3.88
C ALA A 140 -7.32 -19.62 -3.30
N TRP A 141 -8.65 -19.75 -3.29
CA TRP A 141 -9.33 -20.97 -2.85
C TRP A 141 -9.08 -22.14 -3.80
N LEU A 142 -9.18 -21.91 -5.12
CA LEU A 142 -8.87 -22.91 -6.16
C LEU A 142 -7.40 -23.35 -6.14
N LEU A 143 -6.49 -22.45 -5.77
CA LEU A 143 -5.07 -22.73 -5.58
C LEU A 143 -4.75 -23.38 -4.23
N ALA A 144 -5.77 -23.71 -3.42
CA ALA A 144 -5.62 -24.26 -2.06
C ALA A 144 -4.74 -23.42 -1.12
N MET A 145 -4.72 -22.09 -1.31
CA MET A 145 -3.98 -21.18 -0.43
C MET A 145 -4.81 -20.75 0.79
N ILE A 146 -6.13 -20.74 0.64
CA ILE A 146 -7.07 -20.34 1.68
C ILE A 146 -8.26 -21.31 1.71
N ALA A 147 -8.88 -21.45 2.88
CA ALA A 147 -10.12 -22.18 3.08
C ALA A 147 -11.18 -21.24 3.68
N TRP A 148 -12.47 -21.56 3.50
CA TRP A 148 -13.55 -20.84 4.18
C TRP A 148 -13.41 -20.99 5.70
N ALA A 149 -13.28 -19.87 6.40
CA ALA A 149 -13.13 -19.83 7.86
C ALA A 149 -13.58 -18.47 8.42
N PRO A 150 -14.91 -18.21 8.47
CA PRO A 150 -15.46 -16.96 8.99
C PRO A 150 -15.07 -16.72 10.44
N LYS A 151 -14.64 -15.50 10.75
CA LYS A 151 -14.18 -15.09 12.09
C LYS A 151 -14.15 -13.58 12.27
N TRP A 152 -14.19 -13.17 13.52
CA TRP A 152 -13.91 -11.81 13.96
C TRP A 152 -13.14 -11.82 15.28
N PRO A 153 -11.81 -11.97 15.25
CA PRO A 153 -10.99 -12.08 16.47
C PRO A 153 -10.90 -10.73 17.20
N GLU A 154 -10.48 -10.74 18.46
CA GLU A 154 -10.28 -9.52 19.26
C GLU A 154 -9.29 -8.53 18.61
N GLN A 155 -8.29 -9.04 17.87
CA GLN A 155 -7.30 -8.24 17.14
C GLN A 155 -7.86 -7.61 15.85
N ALA A 156 -9.11 -7.91 15.44
CA ALA A 156 -9.66 -7.49 14.16
C ALA A 156 -9.61 -5.97 13.96
N TRP A 157 -9.87 -5.19 15.01
CA TRP A 157 -9.88 -3.73 14.91
C TRP A 157 -8.48 -3.13 14.74
N ILE A 158 -7.49 -3.60 15.51
CA ILE A 158 -6.11 -3.13 15.33
C ILE A 158 -5.54 -3.58 13.98
N TRP A 159 -5.90 -4.80 13.54
CA TRP A 159 -5.56 -5.30 12.21
C TRP A 159 -6.17 -4.43 11.11
N ALA A 160 -7.47 -4.11 11.21
CA ALA A 160 -8.17 -3.30 10.23
C ALA A 160 -7.60 -1.89 10.13
N MET A 161 -7.31 -1.24 11.26
CA MET A 161 -6.69 0.09 11.27
C MET A 161 -5.29 0.08 10.67
N ASN A 162 -4.46 -0.91 11.03
CA ASN A 162 -3.13 -1.08 10.45
C ASN A 162 -3.20 -1.33 8.93
N ASN A 163 -4.07 -2.24 8.50
CA ASN A 163 -4.22 -2.61 7.10
C ASN A 163 -4.76 -1.43 6.26
N LEU A 164 -5.74 -0.69 6.76
CA LEU A 164 -6.29 0.46 6.04
C LEU A 164 -5.25 1.60 5.94
N LEU A 165 -4.66 2.00 7.08
CA LEU A 165 -3.86 3.23 7.17
C LEU A 165 -2.41 3.04 6.75
N LEU A 166 -1.78 1.93 7.14
CA LEU A 166 -0.34 1.73 6.92
C LEU A 166 -0.04 0.89 5.67
N VAL A 167 -0.95 -0.03 5.30
CA VAL A 167 -0.81 -0.89 4.12
C VAL A 167 -1.55 -0.28 2.92
N CYS A 168 -2.88 -0.37 2.89
CA CYS A 168 -3.70 -0.02 1.72
C CYS A 168 -3.51 1.43 1.29
N LEU A 169 -3.58 2.39 2.23
CA LEU A 169 -3.40 3.80 1.89
C LEU A 169 -2.01 4.07 1.27
N THR A 170 -0.95 3.56 1.89
CA THR A 170 0.43 3.76 1.40
C THR A 170 0.63 3.12 0.03
N GLU A 171 0.22 1.86 -0.12
CA GLU A 171 0.41 1.11 -1.35
C GLU A 171 -0.40 1.72 -2.49
N GLU A 172 -1.66 2.08 -2.28
CA GLU A 172 -2.46 2.67 -3.34
C GLU A 172 -1.98 4.09 -3.70
N LEU A 173 -1.46 4.87 -2.74
CA LEU A 173 -0.80 6.15 -3.03
C LEU A 173 0.43 5.95 -3.93
N LEU A 174 1.26 4.95 -3.66
CA LEU A 174 2.44 4.64 -4.46
C LEU A 174 2.06 4.06 -5.83
N PHE A 175 1.27 2.99 -5.87
CA PHE A 175 1.03 2.25 -7.10
C PHE A 175 -0.01 2.90 -8.00
N ARG A 176 -1.09 3.48 -7.46
CA ARG A 176 -2.15 4.10 -8.29
C ARG A 176 -1.94 5.59 -8.44
N GLY A 177 -1.77 6.24 -7.30
CA GLY A 177 -1.50 7.66 -7.23
C GLY A 177 -0.27 8.03 -8.05
N TYR A 178 0.88 7.50 -7.65
CA TYR A 178 2.17 7.89 -8.21
C TYR A 178 2.55 7.13 -9.49
N ILE A 179 2.64 5.79 -9.45
CA ILE A 179 3.11 4.98 -10.58
C ILE A 179 2.09 4.98 -11.72
N GLN A 180 0.87 4.49 -11.49
CA GLN A 180 -0.16 4.43 -12.55
C GLN A 180 -0.51 5.84 -13.05
N GLY A 181 -0.78 6.79 -12.15
CA GLY A 181 -1.09 8.17 -12.52
C GLY A 181 0.06 8.87 -13.25
N GLY A 182 1.31 8.61 -12.88
CA GLY A 182 2.50 9.09 -13.57
C GLY A 182 2.66 8.51 -14.97
N LEU A 183 2.59 7.18 -15.09
CA LEU A 183 2.67 6.46 -16.37
C LEU A 183 1.54 6.88 -17.32
N GLN A 184 0.34 7.14 -16.82
CA GLN A 184 -0.77 7.65 -17.63
C GLN A 184 -0.43 8.99 -18.30
N ARG A 185 0.28 9.89 -17.60
CA ARG A 185 0.69 11.18 -18.17
C ARG A 185 1.87 11.03 -19.12
N LEU A 186 2.82 10.17 -18.78
CA LEU A 186 4.02 9.94 -19.59
C LEU A 186 3.69 9.24 -20.92
N LEU A 187 2.97 8.12 -20.84
CA LEU A 187 2.69 7.25 -21.99
C LEU A 187 1.46 7.68 -22.77
N LYS A 188 0.62 8.55 -22.19
CA LYS A 188 -0.71 8.93 -22.73
C LYS A 188 -1.61 7.71 -23.04
N ASN A 189 -1.34 6.56 -22.42
CA ASN A 189 -2.07 5.31 -22.60
C ASN A 189 -2.49 4.76 -21.24
N GLN A 190 -3.80 4.82 -20.97
CA GLN A 190 -4.33 4.44 -19.66
C GLN A 190 -4.29 2.94 -19.39
N ASN A 191 -4.42 2.12 -20.43
CA ASN A 191 -4.41 0.67 -20.31
C ASN A 191 -3.00 0.16 -20.06
N LEU A 192 -2.02 0.64 -20.84
CA LEU A 192 -0.62 0.29 -20.64
C LEU A 192 -0.14 0.72 -19.25
N ALA A 193 -0.47 1.94 -18.80
CA ALA A 193 -0.11 2.41 -17.47
C ALA A 193 -0.73 1.56 -16.34
N LEU A 194 -1.97 1.09 -16.52
CA LEU A 194 -2.62 0.19 -15.57
C LEU A 194 -1.91 -1.16 -15.53
N LEU A 195 -1.67 -1.78 -16.68
CA LEU A 195 -1.02 -3.09 -16.75
C LEU A 195 0.39 -3.08 -16.17
N LEU A 196 1.17 -2.02 -16.46
CA LEU A 196 2.50 -1.85 -15.89
C LEU A 196 2.45 -1.67 -14.35
N ALA A 197 1.56 -0.83 -13.84
CA ALA A 197 1.42 -0.62 -12.41
C ALA A 197 0.91 -1.87 -11.67
N ALA A 198 -0.02 -2.62 -12.27
CA ALA A 198 -0.50 -3.90 -11.73
C ALA A 198 0.59 -4.97 -11.74
N SER A 199 1.40 -5.04 -12.80
CA SER A 199 2.53 -5.98 -12.89
C SER A 199 3.58 -5.68 -11.83
N LEU A 200 3.94 -4.41 -11.64
CA LEU A 200 4.86 -3.98 -10.57
C LEU A 200 4.31 -4.30 -9.19
N PHE A 201 3.01 -4.11 -8.98
CA PHE A 201 2.36 -4.47 -7.72
C PHE A 201 2.42 -5.98 -7.46
N GLY A 202 2.14 -6.82 -8.47
CA GLY A 202 2.33 -8.27 -8.37
C GLY A 202 3.77 -8.66 -8.04
N LEU A 203 4.75 -8.11 -8.75
CA LEU A 203 6.18 -8.38 -8.51
C LEU A 203 6.64 -7.96 -7.12
N ALA A 204 6.07 -6.91 -6.54
CA ALA A 204 6.36 -6.50 -5.16
C ALA A 204 5.95 -7.57 -4.11
N HIS A 205 5.10 -8.53 -4.49
CA HIS A 205 4.67 -9.64 -3.64
C HIS A 205 5.44 -10.94 -3.88
N LEU A 206 6.54 -10.90 -4.65
CA LEU A 206 7.36 -12.08 -4.96
C LEU A 206 7.87 -12.82 -3.71
N GLY A 207 8.09 -12.10 -2.60
CA GLY A 207 8.49 -12.71 -1.32
C GLY A 207 7.46 -13.70 -0.74
N GLY A 208 6.20 -13.67 -1.19
CA GLY A 208 5.18 -14.66 -0.83
C GLY A 208 5.17 -15.90 -1.74
N GLY A 209 5.84 -15.85 -2.90
CA GLY A 209 5.79 -16.91 -3.92
C GLY A 209 4.99 -16.51 -5.17
N TRP A 210 5.05 -17.35 -6.21
CA TRP A 210 4.46 -17.02 -7.52
C TRP A 210 2.93 -16.89 -7.47
N GLN A 211 2.24 -17.64 -6.60
CA GLN A 211 0.79 -17.52 -6.46
C GLN A 211 0.40 -16.13 -5.96
N TRP A 212 1.19 -15.56 -5.02
CA TRP A 212 0.99 -14.19 -4.55
C TRP A 212 1.28 -13.17 -5.64
N VAL A 213 2.30 -13.37 -6.49
CA VAL A 213 2.56 -12.49 -7.64
C VAL A 213 1.35 -12.46 -8.58
N LEU A 214 0.78 -13.63 -8.89
CA LEU A 214 -0.39 -13.75 -9.76
C LEU A 214 -1.62 -13.06 -9.14
N LEU A 215 -1.98 -13.43 -7.91
CA LEU A 215 -3.18 -12.91 -7.24
C LEU A 215 -3.06 -11.42 -6.92
N ALA A 216 -1.89 -10.96 -6.45
CA ALA A 216 -1.64 -9.55 -6.24
C ALA A 216 -1.66 -8.78 -7.57
N GLY A 217 -1.13 -9.33 -8.66
CA GLY A 217 -1.23 -8.73 -9.99
C GLY A 217 -2.69 -8.54 -10.45
N LEU A 218 -3.53 -9.56 -10.28
CA LEU A 218 -4.96 -9.50 -10.57
C LEU A 218 -5.69 -8.47 -9.68
N ALA A 219 -5.40 -8.47 -8.38
CA ALA A 219 -5.90 -7.47 -7.44
C ALA A 219 -5.47 -6.06 -7.87
N GLY A 220 -4.22 -5.89 -8.29
CA GLY A 220 -3.65 -4.64 -8.78
C GLY A 220 -4.34 -4.10 -10.04
N VAL A 221 -4.81 -4.99 -10.94
CA VAL A 221 -5.68 -4.60 -12.06
C VAL A 221 -7.00 -4.03 -11.53
N GLY A 222 -7.65 -4.74 -10.61
CA GLY A 222 -8.91 -4.31 -10.00
C GLY A 222 -8.81 -2.99 -9.25
N TYR A 223 -7.76 -2.81 -8.44
CA TYR A 223 -7.50 -1.56 -7.74
C TYR A 223 -7.17 -0.42 -8.72
N GLY A 224 -6.45 -0.73 -9.81
CA GLY A 224 -6.17 0.22 -10.89
C GLY A 224 -7.42 0.67 -11.65
N LEU A 225 -8.41 -0.21 -11.80
CA LEU A 225 -9.73 0.13 -12.34
C LEU A 225 -10.53 0.96 -11.33
N ALA A 226 -10.52 0.59 -10.05
CA ALA A 226 -11.14 1.38 -8.99
C ALA A 226 -10.57 2.80 -8.94
N TYR A 227 -9.25 2.94 -9.06
CA TYR A 227 -8.58 4.24 -9.19
C TYR A 227 -9.03 5.01 -10.44
N ARG A 228 -9.08 4.33 -11.60
CA ARG A 228 -9.44 4.95 -12.87
C ARG A 228 -10.84 5.56 -12.84
N HIS A 229 -11.82 4.90 -12.24
CA HIS A 229 -13.23 5.34 -12.25
C HIS A 229 -13.65 6.09 -10.96
N GLY A 230 -13.03 5.77 -9.83
CA GLY A 230 -13.38 6.29 -8.51
C GLY A 230 -12.31 7.12 -7.80
N GLY A 231 -11.09 7.20 -8.33
CA GLY A 231 -9.98 7.92 -7.71
C GLY A 231 -9.31 7.15 -6.57
N ILE A 232 -8.37 7.79 -5.88
CA ILE A 232 -7.54 7.14 -4.85
C ILE A 232 -8.36 6.52 -3.72
N PHE A 233 -9.44 7.18 -3.31
CA PHE A 233 -10.31 6.69 -2.25
C PHE A 233 -10.98 5.34 -2.63
N ALA A 234 -11.45 5.21 -3.86
CA ALA A 234 -12.01 3.95 -4.34
C ALA A 234 -10.97 2.83 -4.41
N ALA A 235 -9.73 3.15 -4.81
CA ALA A 235 -8.65 2.16 -4.83
C ALA A 235 -8.31 1.65 -3.42
N VAL A 236 -8.16 2.57 -2.46
CA VAL A 236 -7.88 2.23 -1.04
C VAL A 236 -9.00 1.37 -0.45
N LEU A 237 -10.27 1.74 -0.66
CA LEU A 237 -11.39 0.94 -0.16
C LEU A 237 -11.55 -0.39 -0.88
N CYS A 238 -11.23 -0.48 -2.16
CA CYS A 238 -11.28 -1.74 -2.90
C CYS A 238 -10.22 -2.71 -2.36
N HIS A 239 -9.00 -2.21 -2.12
CA HIS A 239 -7.90 -2.98 -1.55
C HIS A 239 -8.23 -3.41 -0.12
N PHE A 240 -8.60 -2.46 0.74
CA PHE A 240 -8.99 -2.78 2.11
C PHE A 240 -10.18 -3.76 2.16
N GLY A 241 -11.17 -3.60 1.28
CA GLY A 241 -12.31 -4.50 1.18
C GLY A 241 -11.93 -5.93 0.82
N LEU A 242 -11.00 -6.13 -0.12
CA LEU A 242 -10.46 -7.47 -0.42
C LEU A 242 -9.75 -8.07 0.81
N ASN A 243 -8.86 -7.29 1.44
CA ASN A 243 -8.10 -7.75 2.59
C ASN A 243 -9.03 -8.10 3.76
N LEU A 244 -10.05 -7.29 4.01
CA LEU A 244 -11.02 -7.50 5.07
C LEU A 244 -11.87 -8.75 4.79
N ALA A 245 -12.32 -8.94 3.55
CA ALA A 245 -13.06 -10.14 3.14
C ALA A 245 -12.20 -11.40 3.32
N HIS A 246 -10.92 -11.36 2.98
CA HIS A 246 -9.98 -12.44 3.26
C HIS A 246 -9.85 -12.68 4.77
N PHE A 247 -9.48 -11.66 5.55
CA PHE A 247 -9.26 -11.77 6.99
C PHE A 247 -10.49 -12.28 7.74
N ALA A 248 -11.68 -11.75 7.43
CA ALA A 248 -12.91 -12.09 8.13
C ALA A 248 -13.58 -13.37 7.60
N GLY A 249 -13.46 -13.71 6.32
CA GLY A 249 -14.19 -14.83 5.70
C GLY A 249 -13.38 -16.12 5.50
N PHE A 250 -12.06 -16.02 5.39
CA PHE A 250 -11.20 -17.13 4.97
C PHE A 250 -10.01 -17.33 5.90
N SER A 251 -9.40 -18.51 5.89
CA SER A 251 -8.20 -18.83 6.67
C SER A 251 -7.12 -17.78 6.42
N TYR A 252 -6.51 -17.25 7.49
CA TYR A 252 -5.60 -16.11 7.39
C TYR A 252 -4.30 -16.37 8.18
N PRO A 253 -3.11 -16.04 7.64
CA PRO A 253 -2.88 -15.33 6.37
C PRO A 253 -2.88 -16.26 5.14
N MET A 254 -2.64 -17.55 5.34
CA MET A 254 -2.74 -18.63 4.36
C MET A 254 -2.73 -19.97 5.09
N LEU A 255 -3.16 -21.03 4.41
CA LEU A 255 -3.03 -22.40 4.89
C LEU A 255 -1.56 -22.79 5.04
N ALA A 256 -1.28 -23.66 6.02
CA ALA A 256 0.02 -24.29 6.14
C ALA A 256 0.28 -25.18 4.91
N PRO A 257 1.51 -25.21 4.37
CA PRO A 257 1.89 -26.20 3.37
C PRO A 257 1.66 -27.61 3.93
N LEU A 258 1.09 -28.50 3.10
CA LEU A 258 0.96 -29.93 3.40
C LEU A 258 2.34 -30.59 3.49
#